data_AF-A0A662S3X7-F1
#
_entry.id   AF-A0A662S3X7-F1
#
_cell.length_a   1.000
_cell.length_b   1.000
_cell.length_c   1.000
_cell.angle_alpha   90.00
_cell.angle_beta   90.00
_cell.angle_gamma   90.00
#
_symmetry.space_group_name_H-M   'P 1'
#
loop_
_entity.id
_entity.type
_entity.pdbx_description
1 polymer ?
#
loop_
_entity_poly.entity_id
_entity_poly.type
_entity_poly.pdbx_seq_one_letter_code
_entity_poly.pdbx_strand_id
1 'polypeptide(L)'
;MSKLAGVEIVADAGIGDAMDLATELVRVIESVGFVAERRAEGFALMPAGVNVPTHLRVGLFGSMVTVWIRGAYDLPQSAERLGVAPEELFEALMLGARRAAEVVGRLPSGGVRVKIP
;
A
#
# COMPACT_ATOMS: atom_id res chain seq x y z
N MET A 1 1.71 19.47 -9.78
CA MET A 1 1.00 18.21 -9.49
C MET A 1 2.04 17.14 -9.19
N SER A 2 2.17 16.73 -7.93
CA SER A 2 2.96 15.54 -7.57
C SER A 2 2.30 14.33 -8.22
N LYS A 3 3.06 13.52 -8.93
CA LYS A 3 2.54 12.30 -9.55
C LYS A 3 2.52 11.21 -8.48
N LEU A 4 1.38 10.54 -8.29
CA LEU A 4 1.24 9.32 -7.45
C LEU A 4 2.18 8.17 -7.81
N ALA A 5 2.82 8.24 -8.98
CA ALA A 5 3.67 7.21 -9.55
C ALA A 5 5.01 6.95 -8.80
N GLY A 6 5.14 7.36 -7.54
CA GLY A 6 6.41 7.25 -6.80
C GLY A 6 6.35 6.57 -5.44
N VAL A 7 5.21 6.02 -5.01
CA VAL A 7 5.14 5.23 -3.76
C VAL A 7 5.58 3.79 -4.05
N GLU A 8 6.74 3.42 -3.52
CA GLU A 8 7.27 2.07 -3.52
C GLU A 8 7.99 1.82 -2.20
N ILE A 9 7.54 0.82 -1.45
CA ILE A 9 8.16 0.36 -0.22
C ILE A 9 8.54 -1.10 -0.45
N VAL A 10 9.75 -1.48 -0.11
CA VAL A 10 10.27 -2.85 -0.25
C VAL A 10 11.02 -3.21 1.02
N ALA A 11 10.76 -4.41 1.53
CA ALA A 11 11.44 -4.98 2.67
C ALA A 11 11.77 -6.45 2.39
N ASP A 12 13.02 -6.86 2.65
CA ASP A 12 13.37 -8.27 2.80
C ASP A 12 13.13 -8.68 4.26
N ALA A 13 12.15 -9.55 4.48
CA ALA A 13 11.78 -10.04 5.81
C ALA A 13 12.44 -11.39 6.14
N GLY A 14 13.08 -12.05 5.19
CA GLY A 14 13.42 -13.47 5.31
C GLY A 14 12.23 -14.39 4.98
N ILE A 15 12.54 -15.65 4.60
CA ILE A 15 11.55 -16.60 4.03
C ILE A 15 10.46 -17.00 5.05
N GLY A 16 10.74 -16.94 6.35
CA GLY A 16 9.79 -17.26 7.41
C GLY A 16 8.84 -16.11 7.77
N ASP A 17 9.32 -14.87 7.69
CA ASP A 17 8.64 -13.73 8.33
C ASP A 17 7.90 -12.83 7.32
N ALA A 18 8.05 -13.07 6.01
CA ALA A 18 7.42 -12.26 4.98
C ALA A 18 5.89 -12.23 5.08
N MET A 19 5.27 -13.36 5.42
CA MET A 19 3.81 -13.43 5.59
C MET A 19 3.35 -12.68 6.84
N ASP A 20 4.11 -12.75 7.92
CA ASP A 20 3.81 -12.04 9.16
C ASP A 20 3.93 -10.52 8.97
N LEU A 21 5.01 -10.08 8.32
CA LEU A 21 5.19 -8.68 7.94
C LEU A 21 4.06 -8.18 7.04
N ALA A 22 3.68 -8.93 6.01
CA ALA A 22 2.57 -8.55 5.14
C ALA A 22 1.23 -8.50 5.90
N THR A 23 1.01 -9.40 6.87
CA THR A 23 -0.18 -9.37 7.73
C THR A 23 -0.18 -8.15 8.64
N GLU A 24 0.96 -7.78 9.21
CA GLU A 24 1.09 -6.54 9.98
C GLU A 24 0.78 -5.34 9.09
N LEU A 25 1.42 -5.22 7.93
CA LEU A 25 1.19 -4.14 6.95
C LEU A 25 -0.29 -3.99 6.58
N VAL A 26 -0.97 -5.11 6.28
CA VAL A 26 -2.41 -5.12 6.01
C VAL A 26 -3.17 -4.50 7.18
N ARG A 27 -2.94 -4.97 8.41
CA ARG A 27 -3.66 -4.46 9.60
C ARG A 27 -3.46 -2.95 9.79
N VAL A 28 -2.26 -2.44 9.62
CA VAL A 28 -1.99 -1.01 9.84
C VAL A 28 -2.62 -0.15 8.76
N ILE A 29 -2.66 -0.62 7.52
CA ILE A 29 -3.31 0.11 6.43
C ILE A 29 -4.84 0.02 6.55
N GLU A 30 -5.39 -1.10 6.99
CA GLU A 30 -6.83 -1.23 7.29
C GLU A 30 -7.26 -0.26 8.40
N SER A 31 -6.41 -0.03 9.40
CA SER A 31 -6.69 0.91 10.49
C SER A 31 -6.91 2.37 10.04
N VAL A 32 -6.54 2.72 8.81
CA VAL A 32 -6.76 4.05 8.21
C VAL A 32 -7.83 4.05 7.10
N GLY A 33 -8.73 3.07 7.11
CA GLY A 33 -9.94 3.07 6.28
C GLY A 33 -9.84 2.30 4.97
N PHE A 34 -8.83 1.44 4.81
CA PHE A 34 -8.75 0.48 3.71
C PHE A 34 -9.35 -0.87 4.12
N VAL A 35 -9.71 -1.68 3.13
CA VAL A 35 -10.18 -3.06 3.34
C VAL A 35 -9.36 -3.99 2.47
N ALA A 36 -8.81 -5.04 3.08
CA ALA A 36 -7.99 -5.99 2.38
C ALA A 36 -8.79 -7.06 1.64
N GLU A 37 -8.35 -7.36 0.42
CA GLU A 37 -8.84 -8.47 -0.38
C GLU A 37 -7.65 -9.34 -0.82
N ARG A 38 -7.76 -10.66 -0.62
CA ARG A 38 -6.72 -11.63 -1.02
C ARG A 38 -6.56 -11.66 -2.54
N ARG A 39 -5.31 -11.72 -3.00
CA ARG A 39 -4.89 -11.86 -4.41
C ARG A 39 -3.82 -12.94 -4.51
N ALA A 40 -3.52 -13.40 -5.73
CA ALA A 40 -2.53 -14.47 -5.95
C ALA A 40 -1.14 -14.06 -5.46
N GLU A 41 -0.82 -12.78 -5.60
CA GLU A 41 0.46 -12.16 -5.30
C GLU A 41 0.50 -11.48 -3.91
N GLY A 42 -0.58 -11.54 -3.12
CA GLY A 42 -0.68 -10.88 -1.82
C GLY A 42 -2.06 -10.29 -1.55
N PHE A 43 -2.14 -8.98 -1.33
CA PHE A 43 -3.37 -8.26 -0.97
C PHE A 43 -3.56 -7.00 -1.82
N ALA A 44 -4.82 -6.76 -2.17
CA ALA A 44 -5.29 -5.44 -2.61
C ALA A 44 -5.98 -4.75 -1.44
N LEU A 45 -5.62 -3.51 -1.17
CA LEU A 45 -6.14 -2.71 -0.06
C LEU A 45 -7.01 -1.61 -0.64
N MET A 46 -8.31 -1.82 -0.63
CA MET A 46 -9.30 -0.97 -1.27
C MET A 46 -9.74 0.16 -0.33
N PRO A 47 -9.71 1.43 -0.77
CA PRO A 47 -10.20 2.55 0.05
C PRO A 47 -11.70 2.36 0.31
N ALA A 48 -12.11 2.40 1.58
CA ALA A 48 -13.48 2.16 2.03
C ALA A 48 -14.11 0.84 1.51
N GLY A 49 -13.29 -0.13 1.09
CA GLY A 49 -13.77 -1.38 0.50
C GLY A 49 -14.36 -1.27 -0.91
N VAL A 50 -14.28 -0.11 -1.56
CA VAL A 50 -14.79 0.08 -2.93
C VAL A 50 -13.74 -0.38 -3.93
N ASN A 51 -14.16 -1.26 -4.85
CA ASN A 51 -13.28 -1.76 -5.90
C ASN A 51 -12.99 -0.68 -6.95
N VAL A 52 -11.88 0.03 -6.76
CA VAL A 52 -11.40 1.09 -7.65
C VAL A 52 -10.02 0.77 -8.23
N PRO A 53 -9.70 1.26 -9.45
CA PRO A 53 -8.39 1.04 -10.06
C PRO A 53 -7.22 1.55 -9.20
N THR A 54 -7.38 2.69 -8.54
CA THR A 54 -6.34 3.33 -7.72
C THR A 54 -6.43 2.90 -6.26
N HIS A 55 -5.54 2.00 -5.84
CA HIS A 55 -5.55 1.43 -4.49
C HIS A 55 -4.15 0.98 -4.05
N LEU A 56 -3.97 0.73 -2.75
CA LEU A 56 -2.71 0.22 -2.21
C LEU A 56 -2.60 -1.30 -2.43
N ARG A 57 -1.39 -1.78 -2.59
CA ARG A 57 -1.08 -3.20 -2.78
C ARG A 57 -0.03 -3.62 -1.78
N VAL A 58 -0.17 -4.81 -1.21
CA VAL A 58 0.88 -5.50 -0.46
C VAL A 58 1.18 -6.79 -1.20
N GLY A 59 2.39 -6.94 -1.72
CA GLY A 59 2.82 -8.09 -2.51
C GLY A 59 3.89 -8.91 -1.82
N LEU A 60 3.85 -10.22 -2.05
CA LEU A 60 4.78 -11.21 -1.51
C LEU A 60 5.58 -11.85 -2.64
N PHE A 61 6.91 -11.77 -2.57
CA PHE A 61 7.84 -12.33 -3.55
C PHE A 61 8.98 -13.05 -2.84
N GLY A 62 8.78 -14.32 -2.48
CA GLY A 62 9.74 -15.07 -1.67
C GLY A 62 9.84 -14.46 -0.27
N SER A 63 11.04 -14.01 0.11
CA SER A 63 11.27 -13.30 1.38
C SER A 63 10.93 -11.81 1.32
N MET A 64 10.63 -11.27 0.14
CA MET A 64 10.38 -9.85 -0.06
C MET A 64 8.91 -9.51 0.09
N VAL A 65 8.65 -8.41 0.81
CA VAL A 65 7.34 -7.76 0.89
C VAL A 65 7.45 -6.39 0.24
N THR A 66 6.50 -6.05 -0.64
CA THR A 66 6.45 -4.74 -1.27
C THR A 66 5.08 -4.09 -1.11
N VAL A 67 5.07 -2.77 -0.94
CA VAL A 67 3.88 -1.92 -0.92
C VAL A 67 3.97 -0.89 -2.04
N TRP A 68 2.92 -0.78 -2.86
CA TRP A 68 2.86 0.18 -3.95
C TRP A 68 1.42 0.65 -4.21
N ILE A 69 1.28 1.73 -4.98
CA ILE A 69 -0.02 2.20 -5.48
C ILE A 69 -0.28 1.61 -6.86
N ARG A 70 -1.35 0.84 -7.00
CA ARG A 70 -1.87 0.39 -8.30
C ARG A 70 -2.70 1.51 -8.93
N GLY A 71 -2.75 1.58 -10.26
CA GLY A 71 -3.65 2.49 -10.97
C GLY A 71 -3.40 3.97 -10.69
N ALA A 72 -2.16 4.38 -10.43
CA ALA A 72 -1.82 5.76 -10.06
C ALA A 72 -2.29 6.83 -11.08
N TYR A 73 -2.43 6.45 -12.36
CA TYR A 73 -2.93 7.34 -13.42
C TYR A 73 -4.46 7.45 -13.46
N ASP A 74 -5.16 6.56 -12.75
CA ASP A 74 -6.62 6.47 -12.72
C ASP A 74 -7.23 7.15 -11.48
N LEU A 75 -6.44 7.99 -10.78
CA LEU A 75 -6.87 8.65 -9.55
C LEU A 75 -8.19 9.42 -9.71
N PRO A 76 -8.38 10.26 -10.75
CA PRO A 76 -9.65 11.00 -10.90
C PRO A 76 -10.84 10.05 -11.06
N GLN A 77 -10.70 8.98 -11.84
CA GLN A 77 -11.76 7.99 -12.04
C GLN A 77 -12.08 7.23 -10.74
N SER A 78 -11.05 6.89 -9.96
CA SER A 78 -11.23 6.20 -8.68
C SER A 78 -11.89 7.09 -7.64
N ALA A 79 -11.52 8.38 -7.60
CA ALA A 79 -12.12 9.37 -6.71
C ALA A 79 -13.60 9.60 -7.05
N GLU A 80 -13.92 9.71 -8.35
CA GLU A 80 -15.32 9.80 -8.82
C GLU A 80 -16.15 8.60 -8.35
N ARG A 81 -15.64 7.37 -8.50
CA ARG A 81 -16.34 6.15 -8.04
C ARG A 81 -16.53 6.08 -6.52
N LEU A 82 -15.62 6.69 -5.77
CA LEU A 82 -15.71 6.80 -4.31
C LEU A 82 -16.60 7.96 -3.85
N GLY A 83 -16.99 8.87 -4.75
CA GLY A 83 -17.74 10.07 -4.40
C GLY A 83 -16.93 11.10 -3.60
N VAL A 84 -15.61 11.13 -3.79
CA VAL A 84 -14.68 12.03 -3.08
C VAL A 84 -13.88 12.89 -4.05
N ALA A 85 -13.24 13.95 -3.54
CA ALA A 85 -12.30 14.72 -4.34
C ALA A 85 -11.02 13.90 -4.63
N PRO A 86 -10.36 14.08 -5.80
CA PRO A 86 -9.07 13.42 -6.09
C PRO A 86 -7.99 13.67 -5.03
N GLU A 87 -7.97 14.87 -4.45
CA GLU A 87 -7.07 15.26 -3.37
C GLU A 87 -7.33 14.47 -2.08
N GLU A 88 -8.60 14.19 -1.76
CA GLU A 88 -8.97 13.39 -0.60
C GLU A 88 -8.50 11.94 -0.76
N LEU A 89 -8.71 11.35 -1.95
CA LEU A 89 -8.20 10.01 -2.25
C LEU A 89 -6.67 9.97 -2.23
N PHE A 90 -6.01 11.00 -2.77
CA PHE A 90 -4.55 11.13 -2.71
C PHE A 90 -4.06 11.09 -1.26
N GLU A 91 -4.62 11.93 -0.39
CA GLU A 91 -4.19 11.98 1.02
C GLU A 91 -4.45 10.67 1.76
N ALA A 92 -5.57 9.99 1.48
CA ALA A 92 -5.85 8.67 2.04
C ALA A 92 -4.80 7.63 1.62
N LEU A 93 -4.43 7.58 0.33
CA LEU A 93 -3.39 6.69 -0.19
C LEU A 93 -2.03 6.99 0.45
N MET A 94 -1.69 8.27 0.60
CA MET A 94 -0.43 8.70 1.20
C MET A 94 -0.38 8.41 2.70
N LEU A 95 -1.50 8.54 3.41
CA LEU A 95 -1.61 8.14 4.81
C LEU A 95 -1.36 6.63 4.97
N GLY A 96 -1.99 5.79 4.14
CA GLY A 96 -1.75 4.34 4.15
C GLY A 96 -0.29 3.99 3.83
N ALA A 97 0.31 4.64 2.82
CA ALA A 97 1.73 4.46 2.49
C ALA A 97 2.67 4.85 3.63
N ARG A 98 2.40 5.97 4.32
CA ARG A 98 3.18 6.41 5.48
C ARG A 98 3.08 5.41 6.64
N ARG A 99 1.90 4.87 6.93
CA ARG A 99 1.73 3.81 7.94
C ARG A 99 2.51 2.53 7.58
N ALA A 100 2.51 2.15 6.31
CA ALA A 100 3.31 1.02 5.85
C ALA A 100 4.81 1.27 6.04
N ALA A 101 5.29 2.49 5.73
CA ALA A 101 6.68 2.86 5.91
C ALA A 101 7.12 2.85 7.39
N GLU A 102 6.23 3.25 8.31
CA GLU A 102 6.49 3.17 9.77
C GLU A 102 6.73 1.74 10.25
N VAL A 103 6.02 0.75 9.68
CA VAL A 103 6.23 -0.68 10.00
C VAL A 103 7.58 -1.13 9.49
N VAL A 104 7.84 -0.91 8.19
CA VAL A 104 9.06 -1.36 7.53
C VAL A 104 10.30 -0.68 8.10
N GLY A 105 10.20 0.59 8.53
CA GLY A 105 11.29 1.33 9.17
C GLY A 105 11.74 0.78 10.52
N ARG A 106 10.99 -0.14 11.14
CA ARG A 106 11.38 -0.84 12.38
C ARG A 106 12.28 -2.06 12.10
N LEU A 107 12.36 -2.50 10.85
CA LEU A 107 13.16 -3.66 10.47
C LEU A 107 14.66 -3.30 10.46
N PRO A 108 15.55 -4.28 10.69
CA PRO A 108 16.99 -4.08 10.53
C PRO A 108 17.32 -3.54 9.13
N SER A 109 18.25 -2.59 9.05
CA SER A 109 18.54 -1.77 7.86
C SER A 109 19.09 -2.52 6.63
N GLY A 110 19.18 -3.85 6.67
CA GLY A 110 19.84 -4.68 5.64
C GLY A 110 19.05 -4.95 4.36
N GLY A 111 17.76 -4.60 4.28
CA GLY A 111 16.90 -4.97 3.14
C GLY A 111 15.72 -4.05 2.89
N VAL A 112 15.77 -2.82 3.39
CA VAL A 112 14.64 -1.88 3.36
C VAL A 112 14.88 -0.76 2.35
N ARG A 113 13.89 -0.51 1.48
CA ARG A 113 13.83 0.65 0.60
C ARG A 113 12.46 1.30 0.73
N VAL A 114 12.43 2.59 1.07
CA VAL A 114 11.20 3.40 1.13
C VAL A 114 11.35 4.57 0.16
N LYS A 115 10.41 4.68 -0.78
CA LYS A 115 10.27 5.82 -1.68
C LYS A 115 8.83 6.31 -1.62
N ILE A 116 8.65 7.55 -1.20
CA ILE A 116 7.35 8.24 -1.13
C ILE A 116 7.58 9.66 -1.73
N PRO A 117 6.76 10.12 -2.68
CA PRO A 117 6.87 11.46 -3.27
C PRO A 117 6.66 12.61 -2.28
#